data_AF-A0A2D5VGY8-F1
#
_entry.id   AF-A0A2D5VGY8-F1
#
_cell.length_a   1.000
_cell.length_b   1.000
_cell.length_c   1.000
_cell.angle_alpha   90.00
_cell.angle_beta   90.00
_cell.angle_gamma   90.00
#
_symmetry.space_group_name_H-M   'P 1'
#
loop_
_entity.id
_entity.type
_entity.pdbx_description
1 polymer ?
#
loop_
_entity_poly.entity_id
_entity_poly.type
_entity_poly.pdbx_seq_one_letter_code
_entity_poly.pdbx_strand_id
1 'polypeptide(L)' 'MFKIDIDPLPEEPPDYKIHSERRGRRKVWVITKEDKLQTIMTEKALAHAWVNKQEKLNKRRRV' A
#
# COMPACT_ATOMS: atom_id res chain seq x y z
N MET A 1 9.38 36.27 6.63
CA MET A 1 8.54 35.77 5.52
C MET A 1 9.13 34.44 5.07
N PHE A 2 8.70 33.34 5.66
CA PHE A 2 9.20 32.00 5.32
C PHE A 2 8.20 31.34 4.38
N LYS A 3 8.54 31.24 3.09
CA LYS A 3 7.84 30.36 2.16
C LYS A 3 8.49 28.99 2.26
N ILE A 4 7.78 28.05 2.86
CA ILE A 4 8.09 26.63 2.72
C ILE A 4 7.27 26.19 1.50
N ASP A 5 7.81 26.40 0.30
CA ASP A 5 7.31 25.73 -0.90
C ASP A 5 7.85 24.30 -0.87
N ILE A 6 7.22 23.45 -0.06
CA ILE A 6 7.27 22.01 -0.27
C ILE A 6 6.00 21.70 -1.04
N ASP A 7 6.08 21.88 -2.35
CA ASP A 7 5.20 21.12 -3.24
C ASP A 7 5.86 19.74 -3.31
N PRO A 8 5.37 18.71 -2.58
CA PRO A 8 5.90 17.38 -2.81
C PRO A 8 5.48 17.05 -4.24
N LEU A 9 6.44 17.11 -5.16
CA LEU A 9 6.33 16.57 -6.51
C LEU A 9 5.46 15.32 -6.42
N PRO A 10 4.29 15.26 -7.09
CA PRO A 10 3.38 14.15 -6.89
C PRO A 10 4.18 12.89 -7.23
N GLU A 11 4.52 12.08 -6.22
CA GLU A 11 5.11 10.77 -6.42
C GLU A 11 4.21 10.11 -7.46
N GLU A 12 4.79 9.72 -8.60
CA GLU A 12 4.05 9.06 -9.67
C GLU A 12 3.15 8.01 -9.00
N PRO A 13 1.83 8.00 -9.32
CA PRO A 13 0.92 7.08 -8.68
C PRO A 13 1.53 5.69 -8.82
N PRO A 14 1.68 4.96 -7.71
CA PRO A 14 2.36 3.68 -7.78
C PRO A 14 1.74 2.81 -8.87
N ASP A 15 2.54 2.20 -9.74
CA ASP A 15 2.08 1.33 -10.84
C ASP A 15 1.40 0.04 -10.38
N TYR A 16 0.95 -0.02 -9.11
CA TYR A 16 0.15 -1.11 -8.60
C TYR A 16 -1.34 -0.86 -8.81
N LYS A 17 -2.07 -1.89 -9.24
CA LYS A 17 -3.54 -1.92 -9.21
C LYS A 17 -3.96 -2.85 -8.08
N ILE A 18 -4.88 -2.36 -7.24
CA ILE A 18 -5.47 -3.14 -6.14
C ILE A 18 -6.96 -3.31 -6.43
N HIS A 19 -7.42 -4.56 -6.46
CA HIS A 19 -8.84 -4.87 -6.58
C HIS A 19 -9.22 -6.05 -5.69
N SER A 20 -10.50 -6.16 -5.38
CA SER A 20 -11.01 -7.27 -4.59
C SER A 20 -11.67 -8.32 -5.47
N GLU A 21 -11.30 -9.58 -5.29
CA GLU A 21 -11.91 -10.72 -5.97
C GLU A 21 -12.63 -11.63 -4.98
N ARG A 22 -13.69 -12.28 -5.45
CA ARG A 22 -14.42 -13.27 -4.67
C ARG A 22 -13.98 -14.67 -5.08
N ARG A 23 -13.22 -15.34 -4.21
CA ARG A 23 -12.88 -16.76 -4.36
C ARG A 23 -13.85 -17.60 -3.51
N GLY A 24 -14.92 -18.07 -4.15
CA GLY A 24 -15.98 -18.83 -3.50
C GLY A 24 -16.66 -18.02 -2.38
N ARG A 25 -16.55 -18.49 -1.13
CA ARG A 25 -17.10 -17.78 0.04
C ARG A 25 -16.21 -16.67 0.60
N ARG A 26 -14.96 -16.55 0.12
CA ARG A 26 -13.97 -15.62 0.69
C ARG A 26 -13.70 -14.46 -0.27
N LYS A 27 -13.53 -13.25 0.29
CA LYS A 27 -13.04 -12.07 -0.42
C LYS A 27 -11.52 -12.00 -0.25
N VAL A 28 -10.80 -11.84 -1.36
CA VAL A 28 -9.36 -11.66 -1.40
C VAL A 28 -9.04 -10.34 -2.09
N TRP A 29 -7.91 -9.76 -1.74
CA TRP A 29 -7.36 -8.56 -2.35
C TRP A 29 -6.19 -8.99 -3.23
N VAL A 30 -6.25 -8.59 -4.50
CA VAL A 30 -5.26 -8.88 -5.51
C VAL A 30 -4.52 -7.59 -5.80
N ILE A 31 -3.19 -7.66 -5.76
CA ILE A 31 -2.30 -6.55 -6.07
C ILE A 31 -1.49 -6.96 -7.28
N THR A 32 -1.62 -6.19 -8.35
CA THR A 32 -0.86 -6.37 -9.59
C THR A 32 0.04 -5.16 -9.80
N LYS A 33 1.20 -5.33 -10.44
CA LYS A 33 2.10 -4.24 -10.85
C LYS A 33 2.56 -4.54 -12.28
N GLU A 34 2.48 -3.55 -13.18
CA GLU A 34 2.85 -3.73 -14.60
C GLU A 34 2.15 -4.96 -15.23
N ASP A 35 0.86 -5.12 -14.90
CA ASP A 35 0.00 -6.25 -15.29
C ASP A 35 0.49 -7.65 -14.85
N LYS A 36 1.51 -7.72 -13.97
CA LYS A 36 1.96 -8.95 -13.31
C LYS A 36 1.36 -9.07 -11.93
N LEU A 37 0.94 -10.29 -11.58
CA LEU A 37 0.49 -10.59 -10.22
C LEU A 37 1.64 -10.44 -9.23
N GLN A 38 1.50 -9.51 -8.29
CA GLN A 38 2.47 -9.31 -7.21
C GLN A 38 2.09 -10.16 -6.00
N THR A 39 0.86 -10.04 -5.52
CA THR A 39 0.41 -10.78 -4.35
C THR A 39 -1.11 -10.90 -4.27
N ILE A 40 -1.56 -11.91 -3.52
CA ILE A 40 -2.97 -12.14 -3.18
C ILE A 40 -3.04 -12.33 -1.67
N MET A 41 -3.91 -11.59 -1.00
CA MET A 41 -4.06 -11.71 0.44
C MET A 41 -5.51 -11.58 0.88
N THR A 42 -5.82 -12.14 2.04
CA THR A 42 -7.12 -11.91 2.69
C THR A 42 -7.15 -10.50 3.29
N GLU A 43 -8.35 -9.99 3.55
CA GLU A 43 -8.53 -8.69 4.22
C GLU A 43 -7.76 -8.60 5.54
N LYS A 44 -7.83 -9.64 6.37
CA LYS A 44 -7.10 -9.69 7.64
C LYS A 44 -5.58 -9.58 7.42
N ALA A 45 -5.04 -10.32 6.46
CA ALA A 45 -3.62 -10.27 6.14
C ALA A 45 -3.18 -8.90 5.61
N LEU A 46 -4.01 -8.25 4.78
CA LEU A 46 -3.77 -6.90 4.28
C LEU A 46 -3.71 -5.88 5.42
N ALA A 47 -4.66 -5.93 6.35
CA ALA A 47 -4.67 -5.05 7.51
C ALA A 47 -3.42 -5.22 8.39
N HIS A 48 -3.03 -6.47 8.70
CA HIS A 48 -1.80 -6.73 9.46
C HIS A 48 -0.55 -6.24 8.73
N ALA A 49 -0.46 -6.44 7.41
CA ALA A 49 0.67 -5.98 6.61
C ALA A 49 0.78 -4.44 6.61
N TRP A 50 -0.35 -3.73 6.53
CA TRP A 50 -0.39 -2.28 6.61
C TRP A 50 0.07 -1.77 7.97
N VAL A 51 -0.47 -2.31 9.07
CA VAL A 51 -0.07 -1.92 10.44
C VAL A 51 1.43 -2.14 10.64
N ASN A 52 1.95 -3.31 10.26
CA ASN A 52 3.39 -3.60 10.34
C ASN A 52 4.24 -2.63 9.51
N LYS A 53 3.77 -2.22 8.33
CA LYS A 53 4.47 -1.24 7.49
C LYS A 53 4.49 0.13 8.17
N GLN A 54 3.37 0.57 8.74
CA GLN A 54 3.28 1.83 9.48
C GLN A 54 4.17 1.83 10.72
N GLU A 55 4.20 0.75 11.50
CA GLU A 55 5.11 0.60 12.65
C GLU A 55 6.58 0.71 12.24
N LYS A 56 6.98 0.07 11.13
CA LYS A 56 8.35 0.15 10.61
C LYS A 56 8.72 1.57 10.16
N LEU A 57 7.80 2.27 9.49
CA LEU A 57 8.00 3.66 9.09
C LEU A 57 8.12 4.58 10.31
N ASN A 58 7.28 4.39 11.32
CA ASN A 58 7.32 5.15 12.57
C ASN A 58 8.60 4.90 13.37
N LYS A 59 9.11 3.66 13.39
CA LYS A 59 10.41 3.33 14.02
C LYS A 59 11.57 4.03 13.31
N ARG A 60 11.56 4.09 11.97
CA ARG A 60 12.60 4.76 11.18
C ARG A 60 12.60 6.28 11.34
N ARG A 61 11.44 6.90 11.60
CA ARG A 61 11.31 8.34 11.86
C ARG A 61 11.72 8.77 13.28
N ARG A 62 11.94 7.82 14.20
CA ARG A 62 12.38 8.09 15.58
C ARG A 62 13.90 7.98 15.77
N VAL A 63 14.65 7.76 14.69
CA VAL A 63 16.12 7.81 14.63
C VAL A 63 16.51 9.08 13.91
#